data_AF-A0A352F6N5-F1
#
_entry.id   AF-A0A352F6N5-F1
#
_cell.length_a   1.000
_cell.length_b   1.000
_cell.length_c   1.000
_cell.angle_alpha   90.00
_cell.angle_beta   90.00
_cell.angle_gamma   90.00
#
_symmetry.space_group_name_H-M   'P 1'
#
loop_
_entity.id
_entity.type
_entity.pdbx_description
1 polymer ?
#
loop_
_entity_poly.entity_id
_entity_poly.type
_entity_poly.pdbx_seq_one_letter_code
_entity_poly.pdbx_strand_id
1 'polypeptide(L)'
;MLRILGYDKVFTMKWGMCSWHSDLAGKWKTTIANGNAYAAQFTTTATAKAVAGGMPVLNTGKTTGQEILEARVAALLTEGFTPASVTNKAVFDNLASYYIVNYWPVAHYDLGHIPGAIQYEPKASIKLAADLKTLPTDKPIAVYCYSGQTSAFLSAYLRLLGYDAKSLLYGVNGMSYDFMVANKLTTFNDAQIMGYDYVK
;
A
#
# COMPACT_ATOMS: atom_id res chain seq x y z
N MET A 1 -10.76 4.58 5.90
CA MET A 1 -11.10 4.42 7.33
C MET A 1 -12.60 4.29 7.57
N LEU A 2 -13.48 4.90 6.78
CA LEU A 2 -14.95 4.74 6.94
C LEU A 2 -15.42 3.28 7.04
N ARG A 3 -14.96 2.39 6.15
CA ARG A 3 -15.30 0.95 6.26
C ARG A 3 -14.86 0.30 7.57
N ILE A 4 -13.76 0.78 8.17
CA ILE A 4 -13.28 0.29 9.46
C ILE A 4 -14.18 0.77 10.62
N LEU A 5 -14.79 1.96 10.47
CA LEU A 5 -15.80 2.49 11.39
C LEU A 5 -17.20 1.86 11.19
N GLY A 6 -17.34 0.84 10.34
CA GLY A 6 -18.62 0.15 10.12
C GLY A 6 -19.48 0.69 8.99
N TYR A 7 -19.03 1.72 8.25
CA TYR A 7 -19.76 2.17 7.05
C TYR A 7 -19.58 1.17 5.90
N ASP A 8 -20.64 0.45 5.54
CA ASP A 8 -20.64 -0.64 4.57
C ASP A 8 -20.74 -0.17 3.11
N LYS A 9 -21.41 0.97 2.86
CA LYS A 9 -21.63 1.57 1.53
C LYS A 9 -20.55 2.58 1.14
N VAL A 10 -19.29 2.24 1.40
CA VAL A 10 -18.14 3.09 1.02
C VAL A 10 -17.27 2.35 0.02
N PHE A 11 -17.12 2.97 -1.14
CA PHE A 11 -16.33 2.46 -2.26
C PHE A 11 -15.23 3.44 -2.61
N THR A 12 -14.15 2.91 -3.16
CA THR A 12 -13.06 3.74 -3.66
C THR A 12 -13.00 3.63 -5.16
N MET A 13 -12.86 4.77 -5.81
CA MET A 13 -12.68 4.84 -7.25
C MET A 13 -11.30 4.30 -7.60
N LYS A 14 -11.27 3.23 -8.42
CA LYS A 14 -10.01 2.70 -8.94
C LYS A 14 -9.32 3.82 -9.73
N TRP A 15 -8.10 4.17 -9.34
CA TRP A 15 -7.29 5.26 -9.90
C TRP A 15 -7.70 6.67 -9.43
N GLY A 16 -8.64 6.77 -8.49
CA GLY A 16 -9.11 8.04 -7.92
C GLY A 16 -9.77 8.94 -8.96
N MET A 17 -9.69 10.26 -8.76
CA MET A 17 -10.25 11.22 -9.71
C MET A 17 -9.63 11.16 -11.11
N CYS A 18 -8.45 10.55 -11.25
CA CYS A 18 -7.78 10.41 -12.53
C CYS A 18 -8.49 9.44 -13.49
N SER A 19 -9.31 8.52 -13.00
CA SER A 19 -10.19 7.73 -13.86
C SER A 19 -11.48 8.47 -14.22
N TRP A 20 -11.80 9.58 -13.55
CA TRP A 20 -13.07 10.28 -13.77
C TRP A 20 -13.06 10.99 -15.12
N HIS A 21 -12.05 11.84 -15.33
CA HIS A 21 -11.92 12.69 -16.51
C HIS A 21 -10.44 12.92 -16.85
N SER A 22 -10.13 13.13 -18.13
CA SER A 22 -8.75 13.31 -18.63
C SER A 22 -8.03 14.50 -17.99
N ASP A 23 -8.75 15.59 -17.73
CA ASP A 23 -8.26 16.80 -17.06
C ASP A 23 -7.68 16.51 -15.66
N LEU A 24 -8.12 15.42 -15.02
CA LEU A 24 -7.69 15.04 -13.68
C LEU A 24 -6.58 13.97 -13.72
N ALA A 25 -6.26 13.42 -14.89
CA ALA A 25 -5.35 12.28 -15.03
C ALA A 25 -3.86 12.63 -14.95
N GLY A 26 -3.50 13.92 -14.86
CA GLY A 26 -2.12 14.40 -14.96
C GLY A 26 -1.14 13.71 -14.00
N LYS A 27 -1.52 13.47 -12.74
CA LYS A 27 -0.64 12.78 -11.78
C LYS A 27 -0.29 11.37 -12.21
N TRP A 28 -1.27 10.56 -12.60
CA TRP A 28 -1.02 9.20 -13.08
C TRP A 28 -0.24 9.18 -14.39
N LYS A 29 -0.54 10.09 -15.34
CA LYS A 29 0.22 10.20 -16.59
C LYS A 29 1.71 10.49 -16.33
N THR A 30 2.00 11.45 -15.46
CA THR A 30 3.38 11.75 -15.05
C THR A 30 4.03 10.56 -14.35
N THR A 31 3.31 9.88 -13.46
CA THR A 31 3.84 8.71 -12.75
C THR A 31 4.24 7.59 -13.71
N ILE A 32 3.36 7.18 -14.63
CA ILE A 32 3.66 6.07 -15.54
C ILE A 32 4.74 6.43 -16.56
N ALA A 33 4.81 7.69 -17.00
CA ALA A 33 5.89 8.16 -17.89
C ALA A 33 7.28 8.04 -17.24
N ASN A 34 7.35 8.15 -15.91
CA ASN A 34 8.57 7.94 -15.12
C ASN A 34 8.60 6.56 -14.45
N GLY A 35 7.68 5.68 -14.83
CA GLY A 35 7.33 4.47 -14.10
C GLY A 35 8.33 3.33 -14.24
N ASN A 36 9.48 3.53 -14.87
CA ASN A 36 10.49 2.48 -15.13
C ASN A 36 11.83 2.74 -14.43
N ALA A 37 11.93 3.79 -13.62
CA ALA A 37 13.20 4.20 -12.98
C ALA A 37 13.88 3.12 -12.11
N TYR A 38 13.12 2.12 -11.64
CA TYR A 38 13.62 1.05 -10.78
C TYR A 38 13.45 -0.35 -11.40
N ALA A 39 13.06 -0.44 -12.67
CA ALA A 39 12.74 -1.70 -13.34
C ALA A 39 13.91 -2.70 -13.30
N ALA A 40 15.12 -2.21 -13.56
CA ALA A 40 16.35 -3.03 -13.56
C ALA A 40 16.75 -3.56 -12.17
N GLN A 41 16.15 -3.06 -11.09
CA GLN A 41 16.45 -3.48 -9.72
C GLN A 41 15.50 -4.57 -9.23
N PHE A 42 14.44 -4.90 -9.97
CA PHE A 42 13.53 -5.97 -9.58
C PHE A 42 14.27 -7.32 -9.57
N THR A 43 13.89 -8.17 -8.64
CA THR A 43 14.49 -9.50 -8.44
C THR A 43 13.39 -10.55 -8.32
N THR A 44 13.76 -11.82 -8.50
CA THR A 44 12.92 -12.99 -8.22
C THR A 44 13.39 -13.76 -6.98
N THR A 45 14.41 -13.25 -6.27
CA THR A 45 14.95 -13.89 -5.07
C THR A 45 13.99 -13.71 -3.89
N ALA A 46 13.26 -14.77 -3.57
CA ALA A 46 12.31 -14.77 -2.48
C ALA A 46 12.95 -14.41 -1.13
N THR A 47 12.27 -13.56 -0.36
CA THR A 47 12.66 -13.18 1.01
C THR A 47 11.65 -13.77 2.00
N ALA A 48 12.15 -14.50 2.99
CA ALA A 48 11.31 -15.13 4.01
C ALA A 48 10.67 -14.09 4.95
N LYS A 49 9.48 -14.41 5.46
CA LYS A 49 8.84 -13.63 6.55
C LYS A 49 9.68 -13.72 7.82
N ALA A 50 9.66 -12.68 8.64
CA ALA A 50 10.27 -12.73 9.96
C ALA A 50 9.53 -13.73 10.88
N VAL A 51 10.20 -14.15 11.96
CA VAL A 51 9.56 -14.96 13.01
C VAL A 51 8.44 -14.16 13.65
N ALA A 52 7.34 -14.83 14.01
CA ALA A 52 6.22 -14.19 14.69
C ALA A 52 6.65 -13.59 16.04
N GLY A 53 6.41 -12.28 16.22
CA GLY A 53 6.75 -11.51 17.41
C GLY A 53 5.53 -10.98 18.16
N GLY A 54 5.73 -9.88 18.90
CA GLY A 54 4.67 -9.16 19.62
C GLY A 54 3.80 -8.29 18.70
N MET A 55 2.67 -7.84 19.23
CA MET A 55 1.85 -6.79 18.60
C MET A 55 2.26 -5.42 19.14
N PRO A 56 2.06 -4.32 18.39
CA PRO A 56 2.27 -2.98 18.91
C PRO A 56 1.38 -2.70 20.14
N VAL A 57 1.91 -1.92 21.08
CA VAL A 57 1.16 -1.45 22.25
C VAL A 57 0.40 -0.18 21.89
N LEU A 58 -0.90 -0.12 22.20
CA LEU A 58 -1.74 1.05 21.93
C LEU A 58 -1.95 1.86 23.22
N ASN A 59 -1.35 3.03 23.30
CA ASN A 59 -1.46 3.92 24.46
C ASN A 59 -2.58 4.95 24.28
N THR A 60 -3.83 4.50 24.13
CA THR A 60 -4.98 5.40 23.92
C THR A 60 -5.61 5.91 25.22
N GLY A 61 -5.28 5.32 26.37
CA GLY A 61 -5.94 5.61 27.65
C GLY A 61 -7.40 5.11 27.72
N LYS A 62 -7.85 4.29 26.77
CA LYS A 62 -9.20 3.73 26.68
C LYS A 62 -9.19 2.24 27.04
N THR A 63 -10.32 1.73 27.52
CA THR A 63 -10.43 0.34 28.01
C THR A 63 -11.34 -0.54 27.12
N THR A 64 -12.28 0.05 26.38
CA THR A 64 -13.13 -0.70 25.46
C THR A 64 -12.58 -0.70 24.03
N GLY A 65 -12.81 -1.78 23.29
CA GLY A 65 -12.35 -1.88 21.89
C GLY A 65 -12.90 -0.78 20.98
N GLN A 66 -14.15 -0.37 21.20
CA GLN A 66 -14.78 0.70 20.44
C GLN A 66 -14.10 2.06 20.70
N GLU A 67 -13.90 2.44 21.97
CA GLU A 67 -13.24 3.71 22.29
C GLU A 67 -11.78 3.74 21.83
N ILE A 68 -11.07 2.60 21.91
CA ILE A 68 -9.72 2.47 21.35
C ILE A 68 -9.76 2.71 19.84
N LEU A 69 -10.67 2.06 19.12
CA LEU A 69 -10.84 2.21 17.68
C LEU A 69 -11.11 3.66 17.28
N GLU A 70 -12.09 4.30 17.91
CA GLU A 70 -12.48 5.68 17.64
C GLU A 70 -11.33 6.65 17.92
N ALA A 71 -10.63 6.50 19.05
CA ALA A 71 -9.47 7.33 19.40
C ALA A 71 -8.35 7.20 18.36
N ARG A 72 -8.07 5.97 17.90
CA ARG A 72 -7.04 5.73 16.88
C ARG A 72 -7.43 6.28 15.51
N VAL A 73 -8.67 6.10 15.09
CA VAL A 73 -9.14 6.65 13.81
C VAL A 73 -9.10 8.17 13.84
N ALA A 74 -9.56 8.81 14.92
CA ALA A 74 -9.47 10.26 15.08
C ALA A 74 -8.03 10.76 14.99
N ALA A 75 -7.09 10.11 15.69
CA ALA A 75 -5.67 10.47 15.63
C ALA A 75 -5.09 10.37 14.21
N LEU A 76 -5.38 9.28 13.48
CA LEU A 76 -4.87 9.09 12.12
C LEU A 76 -5.52 10.04 11.10
N LEU A 77 -6.78 10.42 11.28
CA LEU A 77 -7.44 11.42 10.44
C LEU A 77 -6.83 12.81 10.65
N THR A 78 -6.52 13.18 11.89
CA THR A 78 -5.83 14.44 12.23
C THR A 78 -4.40 14.47 11.68
N GLU A 79 -3.68 13.35 11.76
CA GLU A 79 -2.32 13.21 11.21
C GLU A 79 -2.30 13.35 9.67
N GLY A 80 -3.36 12.89 9.01
CA GLY A 80 -3.49 12.93 7.56
C GLY A 80 -2.69 11.85 6.83
N PHE A 81 -2.69 11.91 5.50
CA PHE A 81 -2.12 10.83 4.67
C PHE A 81 -0.60 10.88 4.54
N THR A 82 0.02 12.05 4.66
CA THR A 82 1.47 12.22 4.40
C THR A 82 2.33 11.25 5.23
N PRO A 83 2.14 11.10 6.56
CA PRO A 83 2.94 10.17 7.37
C PRO A 83 2.70 8.69 7.04
N ALA A 84 1.54 8.38 6.45
CA ALA A 84 1.14 7.06 5.97
C ALA A 84 1.58 6.76 4.53
N SER A 85 2.39 7.63 3.91
CA SER A 85 2.87 7.48 2.54
C SER A 85 4.40 7.50 2.45
N VAL A 86 4.95 6.87 1.42
CA VAL A 86 6.39 6.91 1.11
C VAL A 86 6.60 6.88 -0.40
N THR A 87 7.61 7.60 -0.89
CA THR A 87 7.96 7.62 -2.31
C THR A 87 8.83 6.42 -2.67
N ASN A 88 8.77 6.03 -3.95
CA ASN A 88 9.57 4.97 -4.54
C ASN A 88 11.05 5.26 -4.32
N LYS A 89 11.45 6.51 -4.58
CA LYS A 89 12.81 6.99 -4.34
C LYS A 89 13.25 6.79 -2.90
N ALA A 90 12.46 7.21 -1.92
CA ALA A 90 12.84 7.07 -0.50
C ALA A 90 13.04 5.61 -0.09
N VAL A 91 12.24 4.68 -0.63
CA VAL A 91 12.38 3.24 -0.36
C VAL A 91 13.61 2.66 -1.06
N PHE A 92 13.79 2.92 -2.37
CA PHE A 92 14.92 2.37 -3.13
C PHE A 92 16.27 2.94 -2.71
N ASP A 93 16.33 4.20 -2.28
CA ASP A 93 17.54 4.79 -1.72
C ASP A 93 17.94 4.13 -0.37
N ASN A 94 17.00 3.47 0.33
CA ASN A 94 17.18 2.99 1.70
C ASN A 94 16.50 1.63 1.96
N LEU A 95 16.64 0.65 1.06
CA LEU A 95 15.92 -0.64 1.15
C LEU A 95 16.05 -1.32 2.52
N ALA A 96 17.26 -1.32 3.09
CA ALA A 96 17.55 -1.94 4.39
C ALA A 96 16.85 -1.26 5.57
N SER A 97 16.44 0.00 5.44
CA SER A 97 15.75 0.76 6.50
C SER A 97 14.26 0.39 6.62
N TYR A 98 13.70 -0.33 5.64
CA TYR A 98 12.29 -0.71 5.63
C TYR A 98 12.09 -2.22 5.80
N TYR A 99 10.94 -2.59 6.36
CA TYR A 99 10.35 -3.91 6.16
C TYR A 99 9.40 -3.81 4.97
N ILE A 100 9.81 -4.36 3.82
CA ILE A 100 9.10 -4.13 2.56
C ILE A 100 8.07 -5.24 2.36
N VAL A 101 6.79 -4.88 2.38
CA VAL A 101 5.67 -5.81 2.17
C VAL A 101 5.20 -5.70 0.72
N ASN A 102 5.38 -6.78 -0.02
CA ASN A 102 4.68 -7.01 -1.27
C ASN A 102 3.29 -7.58 -0.97
N TYR A 103 2.23 -6.88 -1.38
CA TYR A 103 0.85 -7.29 -1.07
C TYR A 103 0.06 -7.71 -2.32
N TRP A 104 0.44 -8.84 -2.90
CA TRP A 104 -0.26 -9.50 -4.00
C TRP A 104 -0.01 -11.03 -4.02
N PRO A 105 -0.68 -11.81 -4.89
CA PRO A 105 -0.49 -13.26 -4.93
C PRO A 105 0.94 -13.71 -5.25
N VAL A 106 1.36 -14.86 -4.69
CA VAL A 106 2.72 -15.40 -4.88
C VAL A 106 3.11 -15.54 -6.34
N ALA A 107 2.18 -15.97 -7.20
CA ALA A 107 2.42 -16.12 -8.63
C ALA A 107 2.88 -14.81 -9.31
N HIS A 108 2.48 -13.64 -8.81
CA HIS A 108 2.96 -12.36 -9.35
C HIS A 108 4.23 -11.88 -8.65
N TYR A 109 4.49 -12.31 -7.42
CA TYR A 109 5.73 -12.04 -6.72
C TYR A 109 6.90 -12.76 -7.40
N ASP A 110 6.67 -14.00 -7.85
CA ASP A 110 7.67 -14.82 -8.53
C ASP A 110 8.06 -14.26 -9.92
N LEU A 111 7.22 -13.41 -10.53
CA LEU A 111 7.56 -12.70 -11.77
C LEU A 111 8.63 -11.62 -11.56
N GLY A 112 8.66 -11.00 -10.37
CA GLY A 112 9.56 -9.91 -10.06
C GLY A 112 9.02 -9.00 -8.95
N HIS A 113 9.91 -8.58 -8.04
CA HIS A 113 9.58 -7.74 -6.89
C HIS A 113 10.77 -6.87 -6.46
N ILE A 114 10.50 -5.88 -5.60
CA ILE A 114 11.56 -5.04 -4.99
C ILE A 114 12.52 -5.94 -4.18
N PRO A 115 13.86 -5.78 -4.28
CA PRO A 115 14.80 -6.56 -3.48
C PRO A 115 14.51 -6.49 -1.98
N GLY A 116 14.53 -7.64 -1.32
CA GLY A 116 14.21 -7.78 0.11
C GLY A 116 12.72 -7.64 0.43
N ALA A 117 11.84 -7.49 -0.56
CA ALA A 117 10.40 -7.49 -0.32
C ALA A 117 9.90 -8.88 0.04
N ILE A 118 8.98 -8.92 1.00
CA ILE A 118 8.40 -10.15 1.55
C ILE A 118 6.95 -10.23 1.09
N GLN A 119 6.56 -11.38 0.55
CA GLN A 119 5.22 -11.59 0.02
C GLN A 119 4.20 -11.82 1.14
N TYR A 120 3.08 -11.10 1.07
CA TYR A 120 1.90 -11.29 1.91
C TYR A 120 0.66 -11.40 1.02
N GLU A 121 -0.07 -12.51 1.16
CA GLU A 121 -1.23 -12.83 0.34
C GLU A 121 -2.44 -11.97 0.76
N PRO A 122 -3.04 -11.19 -0.17
CA PRO A 122 -4.24 -10.43 0.13
C PRO A 122 -5.38 -11.29 0.69
N LYS A 123 -6.04 -10.78 1.74
CA LYS A 123 -7.16 -11.45 2.46
C LYS A 123 -6.78 -12.75 3.18
N ALA A 124 -5.52 -13.17 3.16
CA ALA A 124 -5.04 -14.38 3.83
C ALA A 124 -3.98 -14.08 4.89
N SER A 125 -2.87 -13.44 4.52
CA SER A 125 -1.70 -13.28 5.41
C SER A 125 -1.93 -12.31 6.58
N ILE A 126 -2.70 -11.24 6.38
CA ILE A 126 -2.92 -10.20 7.40
C ILE A 126 -4.06 -10.60 8.37
N LYS A 127 -3.93 -11.78 8.97
CA LYS A 127 -4.79 -12.27 10.05
C LYS A 127 -3.93 -12.55 11.27
N LEU A 128 -4.48 -12.35 12.47
CA LEU A 128 -3.76 -12.57 13.72
C LEU A 128 -3.20 -14.00 13.86
N ALA A 129 -3.98 -14.99 13.42
CA ALA A 129 -3.60 -16.41 13.44
C ALA A 129 -2.75 -16.85 12.22
N ALA A 130 -2.45 -15.93 11.30
CA ALA A 130 -1.60 -16.18 10.13
C ALA A 130 -0.30 -15.37 10.27
N ASP A 131 -0.01 -14.48 9.33
CA ASP A 131 1.28 -13.80 9.23
C ASP A 131 1.30 -12.41 9.89
N LEU A 132 0.21 -11.90 10.47
CA LEU A 132 0.18 -10.54 11.03
C LEU A 132 1.31 -10.30 12.05
N LYS A 133 1.58 -11.29 12.90
CA LYS A 133 2.62 -11.21 13.93
C LYS A 133 4.05 -11.28 13.39
N THR A 134 4.24 -11.58 12.11
CA THR A 134 5.56 -11.54 11.46
C THR A 134 5.97 -10.12 11.08
N LEU A 135 5.06 -9.15 11.13
CA LEU A 135 5.39 -7.74 10.90
C LEU A 135 6.15 -7.17 12.11
N PRO A 136 7.29 -6.46 11.88
CA PRO A 136 8.05 -5.86 12.96
C PRO A 136 7.32 -4.68 13.60
N THR A 137 7.52 -4.50 14.90
CA THR A 137 6.94 -3.36 15.66
C THR A 137 7.94 -2.20 15.85
N ASP A 138 9.20 -2.42 15.51
CA ASP A 138 10.35 -1.54 15.74
C ASP A 138 10.98 -1.02 14.44
N LYS A 139 10.36 -1.32 13.28
CA LYS A 139 10.85 -0.94 11.96
C LYS A 139 9.72 -0.41 11.07
N PRO A 140 9.96 0.67 10.29
CA PRO A 140 8.98 1.16 9.32
C PRO A 140 8.63 0.10 8.27
N ILE A 141 7.34 -0.09 8.03
CA ILE A 141 6.81 -1.06 7.06
C ILE A 141 6.41 -0.32 5.79
N ALA A 142 7.11 -0.58 4.68
CA ALA A 142 6.75 -0.06 3.36
C ALA A 142 5.89 -1.09 2.63
N VAL A 143 4.59 -0.80 2.49
CA VAL A 143 3.63 -1.68 1.80
C VAL A 143 3.45 -1.20 0.37
N TYR A 144 3.55 -2.11 -0.60
CA TYR A 144 3.20 -1.81 -1.98
C TYR A 144 2.33 -2.89 -2.62
N CYS A 145 1.60 -2.49 -3.66
CA CYS A 145 0.86 -3.38 -4.54
C CYS A 145 0.98 -2.87 -5.98
N TYR A 146 0.10 -3.29 -6.89
CA TYR A 146 0.13 -2.85 -8.29
C TYR A 146 0.02 -1.33 -8.47
N SER A 147 -0.92 -0.69 -7.75
CA SER A 147 -1.35 0.70 -7.98
C SER A 147 -1.26 1.61 -6.75
N GLY A 148 -0.77 1.11 -5.62
CA GLY A 148 -0.72 1.85 -4.36
C GLY A 148 -2.05 1.92 -3.59
N GLN A 149 -3.17 1.48 -4.18
CA GLN A 149 -4.49 1.60 -3.54
C GLN A 149 -4.73 0.55 -2.46
N THR A 150 -4.49 -0.73 -2.79
CA THR A 150 -4.63 -1.83 -1.81
C THR A 150 -3.62 -1.68 -0.67
N SER A 151 -2.40 -1.25 -0.98
CA SER A 151 -1.40 -0.94 0.04
C SER A 151 -1.83 0.22 0.93
N ALA A 152 -2.48 1.27 0.40
CA ALA A 152 -3.01 2.36 1.22
C ALA A 152 -4.05 1.88 2.24
N PHE A 153 -4.96 0.97 1.84
CA PHE A 153 -5.88 0.36 2.82
C PHE A 153 -5.16 -0.47 3.86
N LEU A 154 -4.21 -1.30 3.44
CA LEU A 154 -3.45 -2.14 4.36
C LEU A 154 -2.63 -1.28 5.34
N SER A 155 -1.92 -0.26 4.86
CA SER A 155 -1.18 0.67 5.70
C SER A 155 -2.10 1.37 6.70
N ALA A 156 -3.29 1.83 6.29
CA ALA A 156 -4.25 2.42 7.23
C ALA A 156 -4.70 1.42 8.31
N TYR A 157 -4.93 0.16 7.95
CA TYR A 157 -5.27 -0.90 8.91
C TYR A 157 -4.10 -1.21 9.87
N LEU A 158 -2.88 -1.34 9.36
CA LEU A 158 -1.70 -1.58 10.20
C LEU A 158 -1.40 -0.39 11.12
N ARG A 159 -1.54 0.84 10.63
CA ARG A 159 -1.41 2.05 11.46
C ARG A 159 -2.47 2.12 12.56
N LEU A 160 -3.69 1.64 12.30
CA LEU A 160 -4.71 1.50 13.35
C LEU A 160 -4.25 0.55 14.46
N LEU A 161 -3.59 -0.55 14.08
CA LEU A 161 -2.99 -1.52 15.01
C LEU A 161 -1.68 -1.06 15.65
N GLY A 162 -1.20 0.16 15.38
CA GLY A 162 0.02 0.69 16.01
C GLY A 162 1.33 0.48 15.26
N TYR A 163 1.32 -0.13 14.07
CA TYR A 163 2.52 -0.24 13.25
C TYR A 163 2.87 1.08 12.56
N ASP A 164 4.16 1.39 12.41
CA ASP A 164 4.61 2.44 11.48
C ASP A 164 4.55 1.92 10.04
N ALA A 165 3.35 1.85 9.48
CA ALA A 165 3.13 1.42 8.11
C ALA A 165 2.95 2.61 7.16
N LYS A 166 3.56 2.49 5.98
CA LYS A 166 3.55 3.48 4.90
C LYS A 166 3.16 2.79 3.60
N SER A 167 2.27 3.41 2.83
CA SER A 167 1.95 2.95 1.49
C SER A 167 2.91 3.58 0.49
N LEU A 168 3.54 2.73 -0.31
CA LEU A 168 4.38 3.14 -1.41
C LEU A 168 3.49 3.74 -2.52
N LEU A 169 3.73 5.02 -2.84
CA LEU A 169 2.86 5.78 -3.74
C LEU A 169 2.84 5.17 -5.15
N TYR A 170 1.63 5.07 -5.72
CA TYR A 170 1.36 4.53 -7.06
C TYR A 170 1.74 3.07 -7.32
N GLY A 171 2.33 2.37 -6.34
CA GLY A 171 2.70 0.97 -6.47
C GLY A 171 3.66 0.72 -7.64
N VAL A 172 3.63 -0.49 -8.18
CA VAL A 172 4.57 -0.91 -9.24
C VAL A 172 4.41 -0.13 -10.53
N ASN A 173 3.23 0.45 -10.79
CA ASN A 173 3.05 1.37 -11.91
C ASN A 173 4.01 2.57 -11.89
N GLY A 174 4.49 2.98 -10.71
CA GLY A 174 5.50 4.05 -10.59
C GLY A 174 6.95 3.56 -10.50
N MET A 175 7.20 2.26 -10.61
CA MET A 175 8.52 1.65 -10.36
C MET A 175 9.03 0.80 -11.51
N SER A 176 8.14 -0.04 -12.07
CA SER A 176 8.40 -0.93 -13.19
C SER A 176 7.14 -1.09 -14.05
N TYR A 177 6.76 -0.04 -14.77
CA TYR A 177 5.52 0.03 -15.56
C TYR A 177 5.53 -0.95 -16.75
N ASP A 178 6.62 -1.02 -17.51
CA ASP A 178 6.70 -1.88 -18.70
C ASP A 178 6.68 -3.36 -18.30
N PHE A 179 7.30 -3.71 -17.17
CA PHE A 179 7.18 -5.04 -16.55
C PHE A 179 5.71 -5.40 -16.28
N MET A 180 4.94 -4.45 -15.74
CA MET A 180 3.52 -4.67 -15.46
C MET A 180 2.73 -4.89 -16.75
N VAL A 181 3.01 -4.11 -17.80
CA VAL A 181 2.38 -4.27 -19.12
C VAL A 181 2.72 -5.64 -19.72
N ALA A 182 4.00 -6.00 -19.74
CA ALA A 182 4.48 -7.26 -20.33
C ALA A 182 3.86 -8.49 -19.64
N ASN A 183 3.64 -8.41 -18.32
CA ASN A 183 3.04 -9.47 -17.53
C ASN A 183 1.52 -9.36 -17.40
N LYS A 184 0.86 -8.45 -18.16
CA LYS A 184 -0.60 -8.24 -18.14
C LYS A 184 -1.16 -7.95 -16.74
N LEU A 185 -0.36 -7.28 -15.92
CA LEU A 185 -0.73 -6.86 -14.57
C LEU A 185 -1.52 -5.54 -14.62
N THR A 186 -2.13 -5.17 -13.49
CA THR A 186 -3.00 -3.98 -13.43
C THR A 186 -2.19 -2.69 -13.65
N THR A 187 -2.42 -2.02 -14.77
CA THR A 187 -1.79 -0.74 -15.12
C THR A 187 -2.79 0.41 -15.30
N PHE A 188 -2.33 1.64 -15.05
CA PHE A 188 -3.07 2.83 -15.46
C PHE A 188 -2.78 3.13 -16.94
N ASN A 189 -3.82 3.41 -17.72
CA ASN A 189 -3.75 3.83 -19.12
C ASN A 189 -5.03 4.62 -19.46
N ASP A 190 -5.09 5.23 -20.65
CA ASP A 190 -6.24 6.05 -21.04
C ASP A 190 -7.57 5.27 -21.08
N ALA A 191 -7.55 3.95 -21.28
CA ALA A 191 -8.75 3.12 -21.20
C ALA A 191 -9.31 2.98 -19.77
N GLN A 192 -8.58 3.46 -18.75
CA GLN A 192 -9.08 3.57 -17.38
C GLN A 192 -9.82 4.89 -17.12
N ILE A 193 -9.89 5.80 -18.09
CA ILE A 193 -10.55 7.11 -17.96
C ILE A 193 -11.98 6.99 -18.51
N MET A 194 -12.97 7.33 -17.67
CA MET A 194 -14.39 7.15 -17.98
C MET A 194 -14.98 8.30 -18.81
N GLY A 195 -14.40 9.49 -18.74
CA GLY A 195 -14.88 10.67 -19.48
C GLY A 195 -16.15 11.28 -18.88
N TYR A 196 -16.30 11.23 -17.57
CA TYR A 196 -17.46 11.82 -16.89
C TYR A 196 -17.28 13.33 -16.67
N ASP A 197 -18.37 14.08 -16.84
CA ASP A 197 -18.42 15.51 -16.55
C ASP A 197 -18.17 15.80 -15.07
N TYR A 198 -17.65 17.00 -14.78
CA TYR A 198 -17.48 17.51 -13.43
C TYR A 198 -17.55 19.03 -13.40
N VAL A 199 -17.96 19.60 -12.27
CA VAL A 199 -17.94 21.05 -12.04
C VAL A 199 -16.51 21.44 -11.65
N LYS A 200 -15.94 22.40 -12.39
CA LYS A 200 -14.60 22.95 -12.14
C LYS A 200 -14.60 23.94 -10.98
#